data_AF-A0A7Y0JU17-F1
#
_entry.id   AF-A0A7Y0JU17-F1
#
_cell.length_a   1.000
_cell.length_b   1.000
_cell.length_c   1.000
_cell.angle_alpha   90.00
_cell.angle_beta   90.00
_cell.angle_gamma   90.00
#
_symmetry.space_group_name_H-M   'P 1'
#
loop_
_entity.id
_entity.type
_entity.pdbx_description
1 polymer ?
#
loop_
_entity_poly.entity_id
_entity_poly.type
_entity_poly.pdbx_seq_one_letter_code
_entity_poly.pdbx_strand_id
1 'polypeptide(L)'
;MPLMLLMIFGIIDFGRALQQQIQLTEAVREGARLGVLNGTVATMQAKVNTVAGTTLTFTTTTPCSSSSAAGSDATVTAYRTYAPVSPIFAVMKAFGSTVTGFKITATGVMGCLG
;
A
#
# COMPACT_ATOMS: atom_id res chain seq x y z
N MET A 1 12.02 32.43 -10.71
CA MET A 1 11.07 31.53 -11.40
C MET A 1 11.35 30.01 -11.31
N PRO A 2 12.47 29.47 -10.78
CA PRO A 2 12.59 28.01 -10.62
C PRO A 2 11.81 27.45 -9.41
N LEU A 3 11.52 28.32 -8.43
CA LEU A 3 10.84 27.94 -7.18
C LEU A 3 9.38 27.50 -7.39
N MET A 4 8.64 28.19 -8.27
CA MET A 4 7.24 27.88 -8.56
C MET A 4 7.07 26.54 -9.28
N LEU A 5 7.99 26.21 -10.20
CA LEU A 5 7.98 24.91 -10.88
C LEU A 5 8.26 23.77 -9.90
N LEU A 6 9.19 23.98 -8.97
CA LEU A 6 9.52 23.00 -7.94
C LEU A 6 8.31 22.75 -7.01
N MET A 7 7.62 23.83 -6.62
CA MET A 7 6.41 23.75 -5.80
C MET A 7 5.30 22.94 -6.51
N ILE A 8 5.01 23.22 -7.78
CA ILE A 8 3.94 22.56 -8.55
C ILE A 8 4.23 21.07 -8.72
N PHE A 9 5.44 20.71 -9.14
CA PHE A 9 5.82 19.31 -9.30
C PHE A 9 5.81 18.56 -7.96
N GLY A 10 6.21 19.20 -6.86
CA GLY A 10 6.10 18.64 -5.52
C GLY A 10 4.65 18.33 -5.12
N ILE A 11 3.72 19.25 -5.39
CA ILE A 11 2.28 19.06 -5.11
C ILE A 11 1.70 17.91 -5.96
N ILE A 12 2.08 17.81 -7.24
CA ILE A 12 1.60 16.75 -8.14
C ILE A 12 2.05 15.37 -7.64
N ASP A 13 3.33 15.20 -7.30
CA ASP A 13 3.83 13.93 -6.80
C ASP A 13 3.24 13.58 -5.43
N PHE A 14 3.06 14.57 -4.55
CA PHE A 14 2.40 14.35 -3.27
C PHE A 14 0.95 13.89 -3.45
N GLY A 15 0.19 14.54 -4.33
CA GLY A 15 -1.20 14.16 -4.62
C GLY A 15 -1.31 12.74 -5.16
N ARG A 16 -0.41 12.34 -6.06
CA ARG A 16 -0.36 10.98 -6.61
C ARG A 16 0.07 9.94 -5.59
N ALA A 17 1.03 10.27 -4.73
CA ALA A 17 1.44 9.39 -3.64
C ALA A 17 0.30 9.14 -2.66
N LEU A 18 -0.42 10.19 -2.27
CA LEU A 18 -1.57 10.10 -1.38
C LEU A 18 -2.68 9.24 -2.00
N GLN A 19 -2.97 9.42 -3.29
CA GLN A 19 -3.94 8.58 -4.00
C GLN A 19 -3.57 7.09 -3.91
N GLN A 20 -2.30 6.74 -4.15
CA GLN A 20 -1.84 5.35 -4.05
C GLN A 20 -1.90 4.82 -2.61
N GLN A 21 -1.62 5.67 -1.62
CA GLN A 21 -1.72 5.30 -0.21
C GLN A 21 -3.17 4.97 0.18
N ILE A 22 -4.13 5.82 -0.21
CA ILE A 22 -5.56 5.58 0.06
C ILE A 22 -6.03 4.30 -0.63
N GLN A 23 -5.68 4.10 -1.91
CA GLN A 23 -6.03 2.87 -2.63
C GLN A 23 -5.47 1.62 -1.94
N LEU A 24 -4.22 1.69 -1.46
CA LEU A 24 -3.58 0.57 -0.78
C LEU A 24 -4.25 0.29 0.58
N THR A 25 -4.60 1.32 1.36
CA THR A 25 -5.29 1.12 2.65
C THR A 25 -6.65 0.47 2.49
N GLU A 26 -7.44 0.89 1.49
CA GLU A 26 -8.73 0.29 1.19
C GLU A 26 -8.59 -1.15 0.69
N ALA A 27 -7.62 -1.41 -0.20
CA ALA A 27 -7.35 -2.74 -0.73
C ALA A 27 -6.98 -3.75 0.36
N VAL A 28 -6.13 -3.34 1.29
CA VAL A 28 -5.65 -4.20 2.38
C VAL A 28 -6.75 -4.45 3.42
N ARG A 29 -7.61 -3.46 3.71
CA ARG A 29 -8.80 -3.65 4.55
C ARG A 29 -9.80 -4.64 3.93
N GLU A 30 -10.05 -4.52 2.64
CA GLU A 30 -10.92 -5.46 1.92
C GLU A 30 -10.30 -6.87 1.85
N GLY A 31 -8.97 -6.96 1.71
CA GLY A 31 -8.24 -8.22 1.85
C GLY A 31 -8.41 -8.85 3.24
N ALA A 32 -8.27 -8.06 4.32
CA ALA A 32 -8.47 -8.51 5.69
C ALA A 32 -9.92 -8.98 5.93
N ARG A 33 -10.91 -8.29 5.36
CA ARG A 33 -12.31 -8.72 5.40
C ARG A 33 -12.48 -10.12 4.82
N LEU A 34 -11.90 -10.40 3.65
CA LEU A 34 -11.95 -11.74 3.06
C LEU A 34 -11.30 -12.82 3.93
N GLY A 35 -10.28 -12.45 4.72
CA GLY A 35 -9.65 -13.37 5.68
C GLY A 35 -10.58 -13.83 6.79
N VAL A 36 -11.53 -12.98 7.20
CA VAL A 36 -12.56 -13.34 8.18
C VAL A 36 -13.59 -14.29 7.56
N LEU A 37 -13.87 -14.17 6.25
CA LEU A 37 -14.77 -15.07 5.53
C LEU A 37 -14.13 -16.41 5.13
N ASN A 38 -13.15 -16.92 5.90
CA ASN A 38 -12.37 -18.12 5.60
C ASN A 38 -11.63 -18.07 4.24
N GLY A 39 -11.29 -16.86 3.77
CA GLY A 39 -10.44 -16.69 2.59
C GLY A 39 -9.02 -17.21 2.83
N THR A 40 -8.42 -17.82 1.82
CA THR A 40 -7.00 -18.20 1.85
C THR A 40 -6.11 -16.97 1.64
N VAL A 41 -4.85 -17.07 2.04
CA VAL A 41 -3.81 -16.05 1.76
C VAL A 41 -3.81 -15.63 0.29
N ALA A 42 -3.92 -16.60 -0.63
CA ALA A 42 -3.96 -16.33 -2.07
C ALA A 42 -5.17 -15.48 -2.48
N THR A 43 -6.36 -15.77 -1.96
CA THR A 43 -7.58 -14.99 -2.27
C THR A 43 -7.53 -13.59 -1.70
N MET A 44 -6.96 -13.42 -0.51
CA MET A 44 -6.77 -12.11 0.13
C MET A 44 -5.79 -11.26 -0.69
N GLN A 45 -4.64 -11.82 -1.07
CA GLN A 45 -3.63 -11.15 -1.90
C GLN A 45 -4.15 -10.83 -3.29
N ALA A 46 -4.89 -11.74 -3.93
CA ALA A 46 -5.52 -11.51 -5.23
C ALA A 46 -6.51 -10.35 -5.17
N LYS A 47 -7.30 -10.25 -4.08
CA LYS A 47 -8.22 -9.12 -3.90
C LYS A 47 -7.48 -7.80 -3.72
N VAL A 48 -6.43 -7.79 -2.91
CA VAL A 48 -5.58 -6.59 -2.73
C VAL A 48 -4.97 -6.17 -4.08
N ASN A 49 -4.46 -7.13 -4.86
CA ASN A 49 -3.88 -6.86 -6.17
C ASN A 49 -4.90 -6.33 -7.19
N THR A 50 -6.17 -6.75 -7.09
CA THR A 50 -7.24 -6.27 -7.97
C THR A 50 -7.57 -4.80 -7.69
N VAL A 51 -7.47 -4.36 -6.44
CA VAL A 51 -7.84 -3.00 -6.03
C VAL A 51 -6.64 -2.03 -6.11
N ALA A 52 -5.46 -2.44 -5.65
CA ALA A 52 -4.28 -1.59 -5.54
C ALA A 52 -3.20 -1.84 -6.62
N GLY A 53 -3.42 -2.80 -7.52
CA GLY A 53 -2.50 -3.19 -8.61
C GLY A 53 -1.57 -4.36 -8.24
N THR A 54 -0.81 -4.86 -9.21
CA THR A 54 -0.01 -6.10 -9.06
C THR A 54 1.43 -5.88 -8.58
N THR A 55 1.87 -4.62 -8.45
CA THR A 55 3.24 -4.27 -8.05
C THR A 55 3.37 -4.09 -6.54
N LEU A 56 2.79 -5.04 -5.79
CA LEU A 56 2.74 -5.02 -4.33
C LEU A 56 3.60 -6.15 -3.77
N THR A 57 4.22 -5.89 -2.63
CA THR A 57 4.88 -6.90 -1.83
C THR A 57 4.14 -7.06 -0.52
N PHE A 58 3.81 -8.29 -0.16
CA PHE A 58 3.12 -8.62 1.08
C PHE A 58 4.15 -8.98 2.16
N THR A 59 4.08 -8.30 3.29
CA THR A 59 4.94 -8.61 4.45
C THR A 59 4.26 -9.61 5.37
N THR A 60 2.95 -9.44 5.60
CA THR A 60 2.15 -10.34 6.42
C THR A 60 0.79 -10.54 5.76
N THR A 61 0.28 -11.77 5.80
CA THR A 61 -1.08 -12.09 5.37
C THR A 61 -1.54 -13.28 6.21
N THR A 62 -2.37 -13.01 7.20
CA THR A 62 -2.84 -14.00 8.16
C THR A 62 -4.36 -14.07 8.05
N PRO A 63 -4.93 -15.17 7.52
CA PRO A 63 -6.37 -15.38 7.49
C PRO A 63 -6.90 -15.82 8.86
N CYS A 64 -8.21 -15.69 9.07
CA CYS A 64 -8.88 -16.44 10.13
C CYS A 64 -9.01 -17.91 9.72
N SER A 65 -8.88 -18.79 10.68
CA SER A 65 -9.12 -20.23 10.54
C SER A 65 -10.34 -20.63 11.37
N SER A 66 -10.92 -21.81 11.10
CA SER A 66 -12.00 -22.37 11.92
C SER A 66 -11.58 -22.70 13.37
N SER A 67 -10.29 -22.58 13.69
CA SER A 67 -9.73 -22.70 15.04
C SER A 67 -9.30 -21.36 15.63
N SER A 68 -9.50 -20.25 14.92
CA SER A 68 -9.12 -18.93 15.41
C SER A 68 -10.05 -18.54 16.55
N ALA A 69 -9.49 -18.36 17.74
CA ALA A 69 -10.26 -17.92 18.89
C ALA A 69 -10.97 -16.59 18.59
N ALA A 70 -12.19 -16.41 19.12
CA ALA A 70 -12.87 -15.14 19.11
C ALA A 70 -11.95 -14.04 19.69
N GLY A 71 -11.67 -13.00 18.91
CA GLY A 71 -10.70 -11.96 19.24
C GLY A 71 -9.31 -12.10 18.60
N SER A 72 -9.07 -13.15 17.79
CA SER A 72 -7.92 -13.18 16.86
C SER A 72 -8.17 -12.23 15.68
N ASP A 73 -7.12 -11.68 15.07
CA ASP A 73 -7.27 -10.77 13.94
C ASP A 73 -6.79 -11.38 12.61
N ALA A 74 -7.61 -11.26 11.56
CA ALA A 74 -7.14 -11.38 10.19
C ALA A 74 -6.34 -10.12 9.84
N THR A 75 -5.09 -10.29 9.43
CA THR A 75 -4.19 -9.17 9.14
C THR A 75 -3.63 -9.27 7.73
N VAL A 76 -3.56 -8.14 7.04
CA VAL A 76 -2.86 -8.02 5.77
C VAL A 76 -1.96 -6.80 5.85
N THR A 77 -0.70 -6.97 5.45
CA THR A 77 0.26 -5.88 5.32
C THR A 77 0.89 -5.95 3.95
N ALA A 78 0.73 -4.89 3.17
CA ALA A 78 1.32 -4.77 1.85
C ALA A 78 2.05 -3.43 1.72
N TYR A 79 3.09 -3.43 0.88
CA TYR A 79 3.80 -2.22 0.52
C TYR A 79 4.10 -2.17 -0.98
N ARG A 80 4.32 -0.96 -1.48
CA ARG A 80 4.84 -0.69 -2.82
C ARG A 80 5.86 0.44 -2.78
N THR A 81 6.78 0.43 -3.72
CA THR A 81 7.71 1.54 -3.91
C THR A 81 7.05 2.56 -4.84
N TYR A 82 6.84 3.78 -4.33
CA TYR A 82 6.38 4.90 -5.15
C TYR A 82 7.56 5.46 -5.95
N ALA A 83 7.44 5.41 -7.27
CA ALA A 83 8.33 6.11 -8.17
C ALA A 83 7.66 7.44 -8.60
N PRO A 84 8.26 8.59 -8.27
CA PRO A 84 7.74 9.89 -8.69
C PRO A 84 7.79 10.03 -10.21
N VAL A 85 6.81 10.73 -10.77
CA VAL A 85 6.69 10.91 -12.21
C VAL A 85 7.20 12.26 -12.67
N SER A 86 7.36 13.23 -11.77
CA SER A 86 8.02 14.47 -12.14
C SER A 86 9.54 14.29 -12.20
N PRO A 87 10.22 15.01 -13.11
CA PRO A 87 11.68 15.01 -13.19
C PRO A 87 12.37 15.70 -12.00
N ILE A 88 11.64 16.18 -10.98
CA ILE A 88 12.24 16.75 -9.76
C ILE A 88 13.24 15.78 -9.16
N PHE A 89 12.91 14.50 -9.09
CA PHE A 89 13.80 13.52 -8.48
C PHE A 89 15.03 13.22 -9.33
N ALA A 90 14.94 13.35 -10.65
CA ALA A 90 16.09 13.31 -11.54
C ALA A 90 16.99 14.54 -11.37
N VAL A 91 16.39 15.73 -11.19
CA VAL A 91 17.12 16.97 -10.86
C VAL A 91 17.76 16.86 -9.48
N MET A 92 17.03 16.42 -8.46
CA MET A 92 17.58 16.18 -7.12
C MET A 92 18.72 15.14 -7.14
N LYS A 93 18.61 14.10 -7.98
CA LYS A 93 19.68 13.13 -8.19
C LYS A 93 20.90 13.75 -8.88
N ALA A 94 20.69 14.66 -9.83
CA ALA A 94 21.78 15.45 -10.42
C ALA A 94 22.42 16.40 -9.40
N PHE A 95 21.68 16.84 -8.38
CA PHE A 95 22.18 17.59 -7.21
C PHE A 95 22.70 16.71 -6.07
N GLY A 96 22.93 15.41 -6.29
CA GLY A 96 23.60 14.51 -5.33
C GLY A 96 22.66 13.74 -4.38
N SER A 97 21.34 13.81 -4.56
CA SER A 97 20.39 13.01 -3.77
C SER A 97 20.28 11.58 -4.28
N THR A 98 20.32 10.59 -3.38
CA THR A 98 20.16 9.16 -3.70
C THR A 98 18.72 8.65 -3.56
N VAL A 99 17.79 9.51 -3.14
CA VAL A 99 16.38 9.13 -2.99
C VAL A 99 15.80 8.94 -4.40
N THR A 100 15.40 7.72 -4.76
CA THR A 100 14.81 7.39 -6.08
C THR A 100 13.34 6.98 -5.98
N GLY A 101 12.83 6.89 -4.76
CA GLY A 101 11.47 6.53 -4.43
C GLY A 101 11.33 6.33 -2.93
N PHE A 102 10.10 6.15 -2.47
CA PHE A 102 9.80 5.85 -1.07
C PHE A 102 8.81 4.70 -0.97
N LYS A 103 8.89 3.93 0.11
CA LYS A 103 7.96 2.82 0.35
C LYS A 103 6.67 3.37 0.96
N ILE A 104 5.54 3.05 0.32
CA ILE A 104 4.21 3.25 0.88
C ILE A 104 3.75 1.90 1.42
N THR A 105 3.49 1.83 2.72
CA THR A 105 3.04 0.62 3.42
C THR A 105 1.64 0.85 3.96
N ALA A 106 0.78 -0.16 3.88
CA ALA A 106 -0.53 -0.15 4.52
C ALA A 106 -0.79 -1.47 5.25
N THR A 107 -1.51 -1.37 6.35
CA THR A 107 -1.96 -2.49 7.18
C THR A 107 -3.47 -2.45 7.32
N GLY A 108 -4.11 -3.61 7.22
CA GLY A 108 -5.55 -3.79 7.40
C GLY A 108 -5.78 -4.97 8.34
N VAL A 109 -6.65 -4.74 9.32
CA VAL A 109 -6.95 -5.71 10.38
C VAL A 109 -8.46 -5.83 10.53
N MET A 110 -8.95 -7.04 10.76
CA MET A 110 -10.36 -7.35 11.04
C MET A 110 -10.44 -8.50 12.04
N GLY A 111 -11.36 -8.41 13.02
CA GLY A 111 -11.52 -9.45 14.03
C GLY A 111 -12.16 -10.73 13.47
N CYS A 112 -11.64 -11.89 13.89
CA CYS A 112 -12.20 -13.21 13.63
C CYS A 112 -13.46 -13.43 14.51
N LEU A 113 -14.46 -14.09 13.93
CA LEU A 113 -15.77 -14.29 14.55
C LEU A 113 -15.85 -15.52 15.48
N GLY A 114 -14.80 -16.34 15.55
CA GLY A 114 -14.78 -17.60 16.31
C GLY A 114 -15.26 -18.79 15.50
#